data_AF-A0A970ZYX0-F1
#
_entry.id   AF-A0A970ZYX0-F1
#
_cell.length_a   1.000
_cell.length_b   1.000
_cell.length_c   1.000
_cell.angle_alpha   90.00
_cell.angle_beta   90.00
_cell.angle_gamma   90.00
#
_symmetry.space_group_name_H-M   'P 1'
#
loop_
_entity.id
_entity.type
_entity.pdbx_description
1 polymer ?
#
loop_
_entity_poly.entity_id
_entity_poly.type
_entity_poly.pdbx_seq_one_letter_code
_entity_poly.pdbx_strand_id
1 'polypeptide(L)'
;MKQVLRSLARALDPVLELLAALLGTYYSAKYALISQRLARPAVSDDGRRGFIIIQIDGLSYDHLRAAMQAGYAPHLRRLVERREMHLHPWKPGIPGTTPASQAGIMFGDSDPIPAYRWYDKETGQAHVCSDPSVAQAIQQDLASRNRGILSGGSSYMNMFDGDAALALYTLGAFGRSRFFEGLRGLGFLVLFALNPFRSASLAGLALWEYLTDLFQRISAAIRRSTPRPLSRMFPFLRVMSSVVMREIQTFSVTLDLFRGVPAIYTTYYGFDEVAHHYGPLSKPAMRALRAIDSRVRTIDRFRRMDHVRPYDLYVLSDHGMTEDVPFAAEYGRTLGEVVHELVGRSAALREIYSAQQPANLTAVYVQQELEAIEAGFSPPFSRIPHYLASYVERHLPTDLESARAEPAAPSDVVISSSGSLSHIYLCARPEQLQLSDIGALYPMLVSSILSHPGIWLVIGRDNGRTVILSKEGVLSVGDDTHLEGQNPLDKIAYGAWAQRQISRLASLPNSGDLILIGRYDPETQRVCCFENQWACHGGLGGPQDMALLMTEPHILWPLAAVERASGIYHLFTQQYGMA
;
A
#
# COMPACT_ATOMS: atom_id res chain seq x y z
N MET A 1 27.55 29.60 -37.07
CA MET A 1 26.40 29.06 -36.29
C MET A 1 26.82 28.32 -35.02
N LYS A 2 27.66 27.26 -35.06
CA LYS A 2 28.16 26.55 -33.84
C LYS A 2 28.95 27.44 -32.85
N GLN A 3 29.70 28.42 -33.35
CA GLN A 3 30.47 29.35 -32.52
C GLN A 3 29.56 30.34 -31.77
N VAL A 4 28.52 30.86 -32.45
CA VAL A 4 27.51 31.76 -31.88
C VAL A 4 26.68 31.06 -30.79
N LEU A 5 26.28 29.80 -31.00
CA LEU A 5 25.60 28.98 -29.99
C LEU A 5 26.47 28.70 -28.75
N ARG A 6 27.79 28.50 -28.92
CA ARG A 6 28.72 28.33 -27.79
C ARG A 6 28.95 29.64 -27.01
N SER A 7 28.97 30.77 -27.70
CA SER A 7 29.08 32.10 -27.07
C SER A 7 27.80 32.46 -26.30
N LEU A 8 26.62 32.13 -26.84
CA LEU A 8 25.33 32.27 -26.16
C LEU A 8 25.20 31.37 -24.93
N ALA A 9 25.66 30.12 -25.01
CA ALA A 9 25.69 29.21 -23.86
C ALA A 9 26.58 29.76 -22.72
N ARG A 10 27.81 30.21 -23.05
CA ARG A 10 28.72 30.82 -22.06
C ARG A 10 28.19 32.13 -21.45
N ALA A 11 27.35 32.87 -22.17
CA ALA A 11 26.72 34.08 -21.65
C ALA A 11 25.51 33.78 -20.74
N LEU A 12 24.88 32.61 -20.91
CA LEU A 12 23.75 32.13 -20.10
C LEU A 12 24.22 31.46 -18.80
N ASP A 13 25.40 30.84 -18.79
CA ASP A 13 25.97 30.18 -17.61
C ASP A 13 26.00 31.07 -16.34
N PRO A 14 26.56 32.30 -16.36
CA PRO A 14 26.57 33.15 -15.16
C PRO A 14 25.17 33.63 -14.75
N VAL A 15 24.23 33.73 -15.68
CA VAL A 15 22.82 34.04 -15.38
C VAL A 15 22.13 32.85 -14.72
N LEU A 16 22.40 31.63 -15.19
CA LEU A 16 21.88 30.40 -14.61
C LEU A 16 22.49 30.14 -13.22
N GLU A 17 23.78 30.39 -13.02
CA GLU A 17 24.45 30.33 -11.72
C GLU A 17 23.89 31.37 -10.75
N LEU A 18 23.68 32.61 -11.19
CA LEU A 18 23.05 33.65 -10.37
C LEU A 18 21.61 33.30 -10.00
N LEU A 19 20.82 32.79 -10.96
CA LEU A 19 19.46 32.34 -10.70
C LEU A 19 19.45 31.13 -9.75
N ALA A 20 20.38 30.19 -9.89
CA ALA A 20 20.53 29.05 -8.99
C ALA A 20 20.95 29.50 -7.59
N ALA A 21 21.84 30.48 -7.47
CA ALA A 21 22.25 31.07 -6.19
C ALA A 21 21.11 31.86 -5.53
N LEU A 22 20.34 32.63 -6.28
CA LEU A 22 19.17 33.37 -5.79
C LEU A 22 18.02 32.42 -5.38
N LEU A 23 17.78 31.37 -6.16
CA LEU A 23 16.81 30.32 -5.80
C LEU A 23 17.29 29.54 -4.58
N GLY A 24 18.56 29.18 -4.53
CA GLY A 24 19.20 28.50 -3.41
C GLY A 24 19.08 29.32 -2.13
N THR A 25 19.47 30.60 -2.15
CA THR A 25 19.32 31.51 -1.00
C THR A 25 17.86 31.71 -0.59
N TYR A 26 16.93 31.87 -1.54
CA TYR A 26 15.49 31.97 -1.24
C TYR A 26 14.95 30.70 -0.57
N TYR A 27 15.25 29.52 -1.12
CA TYR A 27 14.80 28.25 -0.56
C TYR A 27 15.46 27.99 0.80
N SER A 28 16.78 28.21 0.93
CA SER A 28 17.49 28.05 2.19
C SER A 28 16.96 28.98 3.28
N ALA A 29 16.74 30.26 2.99
CA ALA A 29 16.16 31.20 3.95
C ALA A 29 14.72 30.82 4.34
N LYS A 30 13.91 30.41 3.36
CA LYS A 30 12.53 29.97 3.58
C LYS A 30 12.47 28.70 4.44
N TYR A 31 13.22 27.67 4.08
CA TYR A 31 13.23 26.41 4.82
C TYR A 31 13.90 26.55 6.18
N ALA A 32 14.96 27.35 6.33
CA ALA A 32 15.54 27.67 7.63
C ALA A 32 14.54 28.36 8.57
N LEU A 33 13.81 29.37 8.07
CA LEU A 33 12.77 30.06 8.85
C LEU A 33 11.65 29.09 9.26
N ILE A 34 11.24 28.19 8.37
CA ILE A 34 10.22 27.18 8.67
C ILE A 34 10.76 26.16 9.69
N SER A 35 11.99 25.69 9.52
CA SER A 35 12.64 24.75 10.44
C SER A 35 12.74 25.32 11.85
N GLN A 36 13.15 26.60 11.97
CA GLN A 36 13.20 27.33 13.23
C GLN A 36 11.81 27.48 13.86
N ARG A 37 10.79 27.87 13.07
CA ARG A 37 9.41 28.00 13.56
C ARG A 37 8.78 26.69 13.97
N LEU A 38 9.17 25.58 13.34
CA LEU A 38 8.73 24.24 13.70
C LEU A 38 9.59 23.59 14.81
N ALA A 39 10.59 24.30 15.34
CA ALA A 39 11.56 23.79 16.33
C ALA A 39 12.22 22.48 15.88
N ARG A 40 12.49 22.36 14.58
CA ARG A 40 13.13 21.21 13.94
C ARG A 40 14.54 21.62 13.52
N PRO A 41 15.58 21.44 14.35
CA PRO A 41 16.94 21.83 13.98
C PRO A 41 17.49 20.95 12.84
N ALA A 42 18.58 21.43 12.22
CA ALA A 42 19.39 20.63 11.33
C ALA A 42 19.99 19.43 12.09
N VAL A 43 20.13 18.30 11.41
CA VAL A 43 20.78 17.11 11.94
C VAL A 43 22.28 17.23 11.69
N SER A 44 23.11 16.82 12.64
CA SER A 44 24.57 16.83 12.48
C SER A 44 24.99 15.93 11.33
N ASP A 45 25.90 16.40 10.49
CA ASP A 45 26.53 15.59 9.47
C ASP A 45 27.47 14.56 10.12
N ASP A 46 27.26 13.29 9.81
CA ASP A 46 28.09 12.16 10.25
C ASP A 46 29.01 11.66 9.11
N GLY A 47 29.03 12.36 7.97
CA GLY A 47 29.80 12.01 6.78
C GLY A 47 29.24 10.84 5.98
N ARG A 48 28.10 10.25 6.37
CA ARG A 48 27.46 9.13 5.66
C ARG A 48 26.43 9.61 4.65
N ARG A 49 26.23 8.82 3.59
CA ARG A 49 25.11 9.05 2.66
C ARG A 49 23.80 8.68 3.33
N GLY A 50 22.79 9.52 3.16
CA GLY A 50 21.41 9.18 3.51
C GLY A 50 20.69 8.50 2.35
N PHE A 51 19.46 8.08 2.57
CA PHE A 51 18.59 7.58 1.51
C PHE A 51 17.15 8.05 1.65
N ILE A 52 16.48 8.08 0.51
CA ILE A 52 15.06 8.42 0.38
C ILE A 52 14.38 7.27 -0.35
N ILE A 53 13.37 6.68 0.28
CA ILE A 53 12.46 5.73 -0.37
C ILE A 53 11.16 6.45 -0.66
N ILE A 54 10.79 6.48 -1.95
CA ILE A 54 9.48 6.91 -2.41
C ILE A 54 8.73 5.67 -2.88
N GLN A 55 7.77 5.21 -2.09
CA GLN A 55 6.86 4.13 -2.45
C GLN A 55 5.68 4.70 -3.25
N ILE A 56 5.39 4.12 -4.42
CA ILE A 56 4.16 4.31 -5.17
C ILE A 56 3.33 3.05 -4.97
N ASP A 57 2.28 3.17 -4.15
CA ASP A 57 1.46 2.03 -3.73
C ASP A 57 0.74 1.38 -4.91
N GLY A 58 0.68 0.05 -4.93
CA GLY A 58 -0.06 -0.77 -5.90
C GLY A 58 0.44 -0.70 -7.35
N LEU A 59 1.56 -0.04 -7.63
CA LEU A 59 2.06 0.13 -9.00
C LEU A 59 2.93 -1.06 -9.43
N SER A 60 2.43 -1.89 -10.36
CA SER A 60 3.24 -2.99 -10.91
C SER A 60 4.34 -2.48 -11.85
N TYR A 61 5.38 -3.32 -12.03
CA TYR A 61 6.44 -3.08 -13.01
C TYR A 61 5.89 -2.82 -14.42
N ASP A 62 4.94 -3.65 -14.87
CA ASP A 62 4.36 -3.52 -16.20
C ASP A 62 3.45 -2.31 -16.35
N HIS A 63 2.70 -1.95 -15.30
CA HIS A 63 1.88 -0.74 -15.30
C HIS A 63 2.72 0.53 -15.37
N LEU A 64 3.86 0.60 -14.66
CA LEU A 64 4.77 1.74 -14.81
C LEU A 64 5.33 1.82 -16.24
N ARG A 65 5.70 0.69 -16.86
CA ARG A 65 6.18 0.68 -18.25
C ARG A 65 5.11 1.18 -19.22
N ALA A 66 3.88 0.70 -19.10
CA ALA A 66 2.74 1.20 -19.87
C ALA A 66 2.50 2.70 -19.64
N ALA A 67 2.60 3.16 -18.40
CA ALA A 67 2.44 4.58 -18.05
C ALA A 67 3.53 5.48 -18.61
N MET A 68 4.78 5.03 -18.64
CA MET A 68 5.88 5.76 -19.27
C MET A 68 5.66 5.89 -20.79
N GLN A 69 5.22 4.82 -21.44
CA GLN A 69 4.90 4.82 -22.87
C GLN A 69 3.74 5.77 -23.19
N ALA A 70 2.68 5.75 -22.38
CA ALA A 70 1.50 6.60 -22.51
C ALA A 70 1.71 8.05 -22.04
N GLY A 71 2.91 8.41 -21.54
CA GLY A 71 3.24 9.79 -21.12
C GLY A 71 2.64 10.21 -19.78
N TYR A 72 2.29 9.25 -18.92
CA TYR A 72 1.79 9.48 -17.56
C TYR A 72 2.90 9.46 -16.51
N ALA A 73 4.09 8.92 -16.78
CA ALA A 73 5.26 9.00 -15.88
C ALA A 73 6.48 9.64 -16.58
N PRO A 74 6.39 10.90 -17.05
CA PRO A 74 7.43 11.51 -17.89
C PRO A 74 8.76 11.76 -17.17
N HIS A 75 8.77 12.00 -15.86
CA HIS A 75 10.03 12.18 -15.14
C HIS A 75 10.74 10.86 -14.88
N LEU A 76 10.04 9.85 -14.37
CA LEU A 76 10.59 8.50 -14.18
C LEU A 76 11.12 7.93 -15.51
N ARG A 77 10.34 8.08 -16.59
CA ARG A 77 10.77 7.72 -17.95
C ARG A 77 12.09 8.37 -18.33
N ARG A 78 12.24 9.67 -18.07
CA ARG A 78 13.47 10.40 -18.38
C ARG A 78 14.66 9.89 -17.59
N LEU A 79 14.48 9.55 -16.30
CA LEU A 79 15.56 9.00 -15.48
C LEU A 79 16.06 7.67 -16.04
N VAL A 80 15.14 6.80 -16.50
CA VAL A 80 15.48 5.54 -17.16
C VAL A 80 16.16 5.75 -18.52
N GLU A 81 15.58 6.60 -19.39
CA GLU A 81 16.12 6.87 -20.73
C GLU A 81 17.52 7.49 -20.67
N ARG A 82 17.81 8.31 -19.65
CA ARG A 82 19.12 8.92 -19.43
C ARG A 82 20.11 8.03 -18.68
N ARG A 83 19.70 6.83 -18.26
CA ARG A 83 20.48 5.93 -17.41
C ARG A 83 20.91 6.58 -16.09
N GLU A 84 20.10 7.50 -15.59
CA GLU A 84 20.25 8.08 -14.25
C GLU A 84 19.63 7.18 -13.18
N MET A 85 18.71 6.29 -13.57
CA MET A 85 18.19 5.21 -12.74
C MET A 85 17.94 3.95 -13.58
N HIS A 86 18.03 2.78 -12.95
CA HIS A 86 17.66 1.48 -13.53
C HIS A 86 16.32 1.02 -12.96
N LEU A 87 15.43 0.54 -13.81
CA LEU A 87 14.12 0.00 -13.42
C LEU A 87 14.20 -1.53 -13.34
N HIS A 88 13.99 -2.08 -12.15
CA HIS A 88 14.08 -3.50 -11.86
C HIS A 88 12.71 -4.07 -11.46
N PRO A 89 12.34 -5.24 -11.97
CA PRO A 89 11.23 -6.01 -11.43
C PRO A 89 11.69 -6.77 -10.17
N TRP A 90 10.81 -6.93 -9.18
CA TRP A 90 11.05 -7.78 -8.02
C TRP A 90 9.73 -8.39 -7.50
N LYS A 91 9.81 -9.47 -6.72
CA LYS A 91 8.62 -10.18 -6.20
C LYS A 91 8.37 -9.81 -4.73
N PRO A 92 7.19 -9.27 -4.39
CA PRO A 92 6.88 -8.87 -3.01
C PRO A 92 6.61 -10.04 -2.06
N GLY A 93 6.19 -11.18 -2.61
CA GLY A 93 5.77 -12.35 -1.84
C GLY A 93 4.25 -12.45 -1.74
N ILE A 94 3.76 -13.46 -1.02
CA ILE A 94 2.33 -13.64 -0.71
C ILE A 94 2.17 -13.60 0.82
N PRO A 95 1.33 -12.71 1.38
CA PRO A 95 0.43 -11.81 0.66
C PRO A 95 1.17 -10.59 0.07
N GLY A 96 0.81 -10.22 -1.16
CA GLY A 96 1.28 -8.99 -1.80
C GLY A 96 0.46 -7.78 -1.36
N THR A 97 0.64 -7.33 -0.11
CA THR A 97 -0.11 -6.20 0.48
C THR A 97 0.84 -5.18 1.10
N THR A 98 0.41 -3.92 1.20
CA THR A 98 1.16 -2.85 1.86
C THR A 98 1.67 -3.21 3.25
N PRO A 99 0.86 -3.73 4.20
CA PRO A 99 1.35 -4.09 5.53
C PRO A 99 2.43 -5.19 5.46
N ALA A 100 2.21 -6.29 4.74
CA ALA A 100 3.21 -7.37 4.66
C ALA A 100 4.51 -6.90 4.00
N SER A 101 4.40 -6.08 2.96
CA SER A 101 5.54 -5.56 2.22
C SER A 101 6.33 -4.54 3.03
N GLN A 102 5.67 -3.60 3.71
CA GLN A 102 6.37 -2.64 4.57
C GLN A 102 6.97 -3.29 5.80
N ALA A 103 6.31 -4.27 6.43
CA ALA A 103 6.91 -5.08 7.49
C ALA A 103 8.21 -5.74 7.01
N GLY A 104 8.15 -6.41 5.85
CA GLY A 104 9.31 -7.03 5.23
C GLY A 104 10.41 -6.04 4.88
N ILE A 105 10.11 -4.92 4.23
CA ILE A 105 11.10 -3.91 3.81
C ILE A 105 11.71 -3.21 5.02
N MET A 106 10.92 -2.87 6.04
CA MET A 106 11.36 -2.02 7.15
C MET A 106 11.97 -2.80 8.31
N PHE A 107 11.51 -4.02 8.57
CA PHE A 107 11.95 -4.84 9.72
C PHE A 107 12.46 -6.23 9.33
N GLY A 108 12.47 -6.60 8.04
CA GLY A 108 13.03 -7.88 7.60
C GLY A 108 12.16 -9.10 7.88
N ASP A 109 10.94 -8.92 8.38
CA ASP A 109 9.99 -10.00 8.66
C ASP A 109 8.57 -9.57 8.26
N SER A 110 7.83 -10.49 7.64
CA SER A 110 6.45 -10.33 7.19
C SER A 110 5.53 -11.45 7.67
N ASP A 111 6.08 -12.45 8.36
CA ASP A 111 5.37 -13.67 8.75
C ASP A 111 4.25 -13.45 9.79
N PRO A 112 4.24 -12.38 10.61
CA PRO A 112 3.06 -12.03 11.42
C PRO A 112 1.80 -11.67 10.62
N ILE A 113 1.91 -11.41 9.31
CA ILE A 113 0.83 -10.84 8.48
C ILE A 113 0.43 -11.83 7.38
N PRO A 114 -0.57 -12.70 7.61
CA PRO A 114 -1.02 -13.67 6.60
C PRO A 114 -1.84 -13.03 5.47
N ALA A 115 -2.53 -11.91 5.75
CA ALA A 115 -3.33 -11.15 4.80
C ALA A 115 -3.54 -9.72 5.30
N TYR A 116 -4.21 -8.87 4.53
CA TYR A 116 -4.61 -7.52 4.99
C TYR A 116 -5.56 -7.57 6.20
N ARG A 117 -6.32 -8.65 6.31
CA ARG A 117 -7.18 -8.97 7.45
C ARG A 117 -7.23 -10.47 7.66
N TRP A 118 -7.33 -10.89 8.91
CA TRP A 118 -7.38 -12.30 9.29
C TRP A 118 -8.17 -12.49 10.58
N TYR A 119 -8.51 -13.73 10.88
CA TYR A 119 -9.12 -14.12 12.14
C TYR A 119 -8.10 -14.92 12.96
N ASP A 120 -7.94 -14.56 14.22
CA ASP A 120 -7.13 -15.31 15.17
C ASP A 120 -8.07 -16.24 15.95
N LYS A 121 -7.92 -17.56 15.76
CA LYS A 121 -8.75 -18.57 16.43
C LYS A 121 -8.37 -18.75 17.90
N GLU A 122 -7.14 -18.40 18.30
CA GLU A 122 -6.69 -18.50 19.69
C GLU A 122 -7.33 -17.42 20.55
N THR A 123 -7.31 -16.17 20.07
CA THR A 123 -7.93 -15.03 20.77
C THR A 123 -9.41 -14.87 20.45
N GLY A 124 -9.88 -15.48 19.36
CA GLY A 124 -11.22 -15.34 18.84
C GLY A 124 -11.50 -13.98 18.20
N GLN A 125 -10.46 -13.20 17.90
CA GLN A 125 -10.54 -11.82 17.41
C GLN A 125 -10.25 -11.71 15.92
N ALA A 126 -10.91 -10.75 15.29
CA ALA A 126 -10.63 -10.37 13.92
C ALA A 126 -9.64 -9.20 13.90
N HIS A 127 -8.61 -9.33 13.07
CA HIS A 127 -7.58 -8.30 12.90
C HIS A 127 -7.67 -7.71 11.50
N VAL A 128 -7.58 -6.38 11.42
CA VAL A 128 -7.51 -5.65 10.16
C VAL A 128 -6.34 -4.68 10.25
N CYS A 129 -5.46 -4.68 9.25
CA CYS A 129 -4.24 -3.87 9.29
C CYS A 129 -4.51 -2.36 9.35
N SER A 130 -5.68 -1.87 8.94
CA SER A 130 -6.06 -0.47 9.11
C SER A 130 -6.49 -0.07 10.53
N ASP A 131 -6.64 -1.01 11.46
CA ASP A 131 -6.83 -0.66 12.87
C ASP A 131 -5.48 -0.24 13.49
N PRO A 132 -5.38 0.99 14.03
CA PRO A 132 -4.14 1.47 14.65
C PRO A 132 -3.58 0.57 15.74
N SER A 133 -4.43 -0.08 16.54
CA SER A 133 -4.00 -0.96 17.64
C SER A 133 -3.32 -2.22 17.10
N VAL A 134 -3.86 -2.80 16.03
CA VAL A 134 -3.30 -3.97 15.33
C VAL A 134 -1.96 -3.62 14.70
N ALA A 135 -1.88 -2.48 14.00
CA ALA A 135 -0.63 -2.02 13.39
C ALA A 135 0.46 -1.72 14.44
N GLN A 136 0.10 -1.13 15.58
CA GLN A 136 1.02 -0.91 16.71
C GLN A 136 1.54 -2.22 17.29
N ALA A 137 0.67 -3.20 17.53
CA ALA A 137 1.05 -4.50 18.08
C ALA A 137 2.02 -5.23 17.15
N ILE A 138 1.73 -5.28 15.85
CA ILE A 138 2.63 -5.86 14.84
C ILE A 138 3.98 -5.13 14.86
N GLN A 139 3.99 -3.80 14.83
CA GLN A 139 5.22 -3.03 14.79
C GLN A 139 6.10 -3.27 16.02
N GLN A 140 5.50 -3.34 17.21
CA GLN A 140 6.23 -3.59 18.46
C GLN A 140 6.89 -4.98 18.46
N ASP A 141 6.17 -6.00 18.00
CA ASP A 141 6.73 -7.34 17.83
C ASP A 141 7.89 -7.34 16.82
N LEU A 142 7.71 -6.74 15.65
CA LEU A 142 8.76 -6.65 14.62
C LEU A 142 10.01 -5.89 15.10
N ALA A 143 9.82 -4.74 15.75
CA ALA A 143 10.89 -3.91 16.30
C ALA A 143 11.66 -4.61 17.45
N SER A 144 11.02 -5.58 18.13
CA SER A 144 11.70 -6.40 19.15
C SER A 144 12.66 -7.44 18.55
N ARG A 145 12.42 -7.84 17.29
CA ARG A 145 13.21 -8.86 16.57
C ARG A 145 14.36 -8.24 15.78
N ASN A 146 14.06 -7.16 15.06
CA ASN A 146 15.00 -6.49 14.16
C ASN A 146 14.89 -4.98 14.30
N ARG A 147 16.03 -4.30 14.15
CA ARG A 147 16.07 -2.84 14.09
C ARG A 147 15.48 -2.35 12.77
N GLY A 148 14.60 -1.35 12.82
CA GLY A 148 14.00 -0.75 11.65
C GLY A 148 14.98 0.08 10.80
N ILE A 149 14.82 0.03 9.47
CA ILE A 149 15.70 0.75 8.53
C ILE A 149 15.64 2.28 8.65
N LEU A 150 14.61 2.82 9.31
CA LEU A 150 14.39 4.26 9.47
C LEU A 150 14.86 4.78 10.83
N SER A 151 15.62 3.99 11.60
CA SER A 151 16.18 4.40 12.88
C SER A 151 16.91 5.75 12.82
N GLY A 152 16.42 6.75 13.57
CA GLY A 152 16.94 8.13 13.54
C GLY A 152 16.48 8.98 12.34
N GLY A 153 15.63 8.41 11.49
CA GLY A 153 15.08 8.99 10.27
C GLY A 153 13.65 9.50 10.41
N SER A 154 12.92 9.52 9.28
CA SER A 154 11.53 9.98 9.20
C SER A 154 10.65 9.08 8.32
N SER A 155 9.45 8.81 8.81
CA SER A 155 8.43 7.99 8.17
C SER A 155 7.18 8.83 7.89
N TYR A 156 6.68 8.78 6.64
CA TYR A 156 5.58 9.60 6.17
C TYR A 156 4.52 8.77 5.44
N MET A 157 3.28 8.78 5.93
CA MET A 157 2.15 8.10 5.27
C MET A 157 2.39 6.59 5.15
N ASN A 158 2.96 5.93 6.15
CA ASN A 158 3.30 4.50 6.09
C ASN A 158 2.42 3.67 7.04
N MET A 159 2.35 2.36 6.81
CA MET A 159 1.76 1.42 7.75
C MET A 159 2.62 1.35 9.02
N PHE A 160 3.95 1.28 8.87
CA PHE A 160 4.88 1.20 9.98
C PHE A 160 5.93 2.32 9.96
N ASP A 161 6.51 2.62 11.11
CA ASP A 161 7.48 3.71 11.27
C ASP A 161 8.92 3.31 10.99
N GLY A 162 9.23 2.01 10.90
CA GLY A 162 10.60 1.53 10.67
C GLY A 162 11.60 2.04 11.73
N ASP A 163 11.18 2.26 12.97
CA ASP A 163 11.94 2.91 14.05
C ASP A 163 12.29 4.38 13.80
N ALA A 164 11.54 5.08 12.95
CA ALA A 164 11.75 6.50 12.69
C ALA A 164 11.63 7.36 13.95
N ALA A 165 12.52 8.33 14.08
CA ALA A 165 12.46 9.33 15.16
C ALA A 165 11.26 10.27 14.99
N LEU A 166 10.82 10.47 13.75
CA LEU A 166 9.61 11.20 13.41
C LEU A 166 8.74 10.33 12.50
N ALA A 167 7.51 10.10 12.90
CA ALA A 167 6.53 9.38 12.09
C ALA A 167 5.26 10.23 11.97
N LEU A 168 4.96 10.77 10.79
CA LEU A 168 3.72 11.53 10.56
C LEU A 168 2.78 10.70 9.68
N TYR A 169 1.51 10.65 10.07
CA TYR A 169 0.50 9.85 9.40
C TYR A 169 0.97 8.41 9.19
N THR A 170 1.53 7.81 10.25
CA THR A 170 2.06 6.45 10.20
C THR A 170 1.28 5.58 11.19
N LEU A 171 0.69 4.49 10.72
CA LEU A 171 -0.33 3.77 11.49
C LEU A 171 0.24 3.05 12.73
N GLY A 172 1.38 2.39 12.62
CA GLY A 172 2.09 1.76 13.73
C GLY A 172 2.65 2.77 14.75
N ALA A 173 2.73 4.05 14.40
CA ALA A 173 3.08 5.15 15.31
C ALA A 173 1.87 6.03 15.68
N PHE A 174 0.65 5.55 15.44
CA PHE A 174 -0.57 6.33 15.62
C PHE A 174 -0.67 6.89 17.05
N GLY A 175 -0.84 8.20 17.17
CA GLY A 175 -0.89 8.89 18.46
C GLY A 175 0.47 9.24 19.10
N ARG A 176 1.61 8.75 18.59
CA ARG A 176 2.97 9.14 19.09
C ARG A 176 3.45 10.49 18.55
N SER A 177 2.92 10.91 17.40
CA SER A 177 3.33 12.13 16.72
C SER A 177 2.15 12.66 15.90
N ARG A 178 1.34 13.54 16.49
CA ARG A 178 0.23 14.18 15.77
C ARG A 178 0.71 15.40 15.01
N PHE A 179 0.13 15.65 13.84
CA PHE A 179 0.43 16.85 13.08
C PHE A 179 -0.03 18.11 13.82
N PHE A 180 -1.17 18.05 14.51
CA PHE A 180 -1.80 19.17 15.22
C PHE A 180 -1.64 19.18 16.76
N GLU A 181 -0.83 18.32 17.39
CA GLU A 181 -0.56 18.42 18.84
C GLU A 181 0.32 19.65 19.16
N GLY A 182 -0.33 20.80 19.35
CA GLY A 182 0.24 22.04 19.88
C GLY A 182 0.13 23.26 18.94
N LEU A 183 0.46 24.44 19.47
CA LEU A 183 0.57 25.74 18.75
C LEU A 183 1.47 25.68 17.48
N ARG A 184 2.19 24.56 17.27
CA ARG A 184 3.17 24.30 16.20
C ARG A 184 2.53 23.73 14.92
N GLY A 185 1.48 22.90 15.01
CA GLY A 185 0.74 22.39 13.85
C GLY A 185 -0.13 23.46 13.18
N LEU A 186 -0.72 24.35 14.00
CA LEU A 186 -1.34 25.60 13.53
C LEU A 186 -0.32 26.52 12.84
N GLY A 187 0.94 26.53 13.31
CA GLY A 187 2.05 27.22 12.63
C GLY A 187 2.29 26.70 11.22
N PHE A 188 2.12 25.39 10.96
CA PHE A 188 2.19 24.82 9.62
C PHE A 188 1.01 25.22 8.74
N LEU A 189 -0.23 25.14 9.24
CA LEU A 189 -1.41 25.62 8.48
C LEU A 189 -1.32 27.10 8.18
N VAL A 190 -0.83 27.90 9.13
CA VAL A 190 -0.59 29.33 8.93
C VAL A 190 0.52 29.53 7.90
N LEU A 191 1.64 28.80 7.95
CA LEU A 191 2.71 28.90 6.94
C LEU A 191 2.27 28.43 5.54
N PHE A 192 1.38 27.44 5.48
CA PHE A 192 0.78 26.94 4.24
C PHE A 192 -0.26 27.91 3.68
N ALA A 193 -1.15 28.43 4.53
CA ALA A 193 -2.16 29.45 4.21
C ALA A 193 -1.53 30.81 3.83
N LEU A 194 -0.42 31.18 4.48
CA LEU A 194 0.39 32.37 4.15
C LEU A 194 1.10 32.24 2.78
N ASN A 195 1.01 31.10 2.12
CA ASN A 195 1.28 30.99 0.69
C ASN A 195 -0.06 30.96 -0.08
N PRO A 196 -0.67 32.13 -0.37
CA PRO A 196 -2.00 32.20 -0.96
C PRO A 196 -2.07 31.51 -2.33
N PHE A 197 -0.98 31.54 -3.10
CA PHE A 197 -0.90 30.84 -4.39
C PHE A 197 -0.93 29.33 -4.25
N ARG A 198 -0.19 28.74 -3.28
CA ARG A 198 -0.23 27.29 -3.03
C ARG A 198 -1.58 26.85 -2.48
N SER A 199 -2.16 27.60 -1.55
CA SER A 199 -3.47 27.29 -0.98
C SER A 199 -4.59 27.39 -2.04
N ALA A 200 -4.59 28.43 -2.87
CA ALA A 200 -5.54 28.55 -3.99
C ALA A 200 -5.33 27.45 -5.03
N SER A 201 -4.08 27.09 -5.33
CA SER A 201 -3.77 25.98 -6.25
C SER A 201 -4.26 24.64 -5.69
N LEU A 202 -4.09 24.39 -4.39
CA LEU A 202 -4.58 23.20 -3.72
C LEU A 202 -6.11 23.12 -3.79
N ALA A 203 -6.80 24.21 -3.46
CA ALA A 203 -8.26 24.30 -3.55
C ALA A 203 -8.76 24.10 -4.99
N GLY A 204 -8.08 24.70 -5.98
CA GLY A 204 -8.39 24.51 -7.40
C GLY A 204 -8.19 23.07 -7.87
N LEU A 205 -7.11 22.42 -7.46
CA LEU A 205 -6.85 21.00 -7.76
C LEU A 205 -7.88 20.08 -7.09
N ALA A 206 -8.22 20.35 -5.83
CA ALA A 206 -9.25 19.62 -5.10
C ALA A 206 -10.62 19.73 -5.78
N LEU A 207 -11.03 20.95 -6.14
CA LEU A 207 -12.27 21.20 -6.87
C LEU A 207 -12.26 20.52 -8.25
N TRP A 208 -11.14 20.60 -8.98
CA TRP A 208 -11.00 19.95 -10.28
C TRP A 208 -11.10 18.42 -10.17
N GLU A 209 -10.47 17.81 -9.18
CA GLU A 209 -10.52 16.37 -8.94
C GLU A 209 -11.95 15.93 -8.60
N TYR A 210 -12.63 16.68 -7.72
CA TYR A 210 -14.03 16.46 -7.37
C TYR A 210 -14.97 16.55 -8.58
N LEU A 211 -14.86 17.61 -9.39
CA LEU A 211 -15.67 17.79 -10.59
C LEU A 211 -15.39 16.72 -11.64
N THR A 212 -14.13 16.31 -11.78
CA THR A 212 -13.73 15.23 -12.69
C THR A 212 -14.35 13.90 -12.28
N ASP A 213 -14.33 13.57 -10.99
CA ASP A 213 -14.97 12.36 -10.44
C ASP A 213 -16.50 12.41 -10.65
N LEU A 214 -17.14 13.54 -10.35
CA LEU A 214 -18.57 13.73 -10.56
C LEU A 214 -18.98 13.55 -12.03
N PHE A 215 -18.25 14.17 -12.96
CA PHE A 215 -18.50 14.02 -14.39
C PHE A 215 -18.31 12.58 -14.86
N GLN A 216 -17.27 11.89 -14.35
CA GLN A 216 -17.03 10.48 -14.68
C GLN A 216 -18.15 9.58 -14.19
N ARG A 217 -18.65 9.80 -12.97
CA ARG A 217 -19.81 9.07 -12.42
C ARG A 217 -21.06 9.27 -13.27
N ILE A 218 -21.37 10.52 -13.61
CA ILE A 218 -22.53 10.85 -14.46
C ILE A 218 -22.37 10.20 -15.84
N SER A 219 -21.20 10.33 -16.46
CA SER A 219 -20.91 9.70 -17.75
C SER A 219 -21.01 8.18 -17.69
N ALA A 220 -20.51 7.55 -16.63
CA ALA A 220 -20.58 6.09 -16.47
C ALA A 220 -22.01 5.60 -16.24
N ALA A 221 -22.82 6.37 -15.49
CA ALA A 221 -24.24 6.10 -15.31
C ALA A 221 -25.00 6.20 -16.64
N ILE A 222 -24.76 7.26 -17.42
CA ILE A 222 -25.40 7.47 -18.74
C ILE A 222 -24.99 6.38 -19.74
N ARG A 223 -23.68 6.07 -19.82
CA ARG A 223 -23.14 5.08 -20.77
C ARG A 223 -23.32 3.63 -20.31
N ARG A 224 -23.91 3.43 -19.12
CA ARG A 224 -24.02 2.15 -18.43
C ARG A 224 -22.70 1.39 -18.27
N SER A 225 -21.56 2.06 -18.39
CA SER A 225 -20.24 1.42 -18.27
C SER A 225 -19.97 1.00 -16.82
N THR A 226 -19.26 -0.12 -16.66
CA THR A 226 -18.58 -0.51 -15.43
C THR A 226 -17.08 -0.23 -15.60
N PRO A 227 -16.35 0.08 -14.52
CA PRO A 227 -16.77 0.20 -13.12
C PRO A 227 -17.61 1.43 -12.75
N ARG A 228 -18.36 1.34 -11.64
CA ARG A 228 -19.09 2.45 -11.01
C ARG A 228 -18.72 2.52 -9.52
N PRO A 229 -17.81 3.41 -9.09
CA PRO A 229 -17.54 3.57 -7.67
C PRO A 229 -18.79 4.11 -6.96
N LEU A 230 -19.35 3.30 -6.05
CA LEU A 230 -20.67 3.48 -5.46
C LEU A 230 -20.68 4.23 -4.13
N SER A 231 -19.53 4.52 -3.49
CA SER A 231 -19.56 5.23 -2.19
C SER A 231 -19.65 6.75 -2.36
N ARG A 232 -20.51 7.36 -1.52
CA ARG A 232 -20.75 8.81 -1.46
C ARG A 232 -19.55 9.57 -0.88
N MET A 233 -18.73 8.92 -0.04
CA MET A 233 -17.56 9.51 0.62
C MET A 233 -16.28 9.43 -0.24
N PHE A 234 -16.19 8.49 -1.19
CA PHE A 234 -14.99 8.31 -2.03
C PHE A 234 -14.43 9.61 -2.66
N PRO A 235 -15.23 10.54 -3.22
CA PRO A 235 -14.67 11.77 -3.80
C PRO A 235 -13.94 12.63 -2.77
N PHE A 236 -14.43 12.67 -1.53
CA PHE A 236 -13.80 13.44 -0.45
C PHE A 236 -12.48 12.80 -0.02
N LEU A 237 -12.46 11.49 0.25
CA LEU A 237 -11.23 10.80 0.64
C LEU A 237 -10.19 10.83 -0.46
N ARG A 238 -10.60 10.66 -1.72
CA ARG A 238 -9.72 10.80 -2.89
C ARG A 238 -9.07 12.17 -2.95
N VAL A 239 -9.80 13.26 -2.67
CA VAL A 239 -9.20 14.60 -2.60
C VAL A 239 -8.20 14.70 -1.44
N MET A 240 -8.53 14.15 -0.28
CA MET A 240 -7.64 14.17 0.88
C MET A 240 -6.34 13.40 0.60
N SER A 241 -6.41 12.18 0.09
CA SER A 241 -5.24 11.36 -0.23
C SER A 241 -4.46 11.91 -1.43
N SER A 242 -5.16 12.17 -2.54
CA SER A 242 -4.55 12.49 -3.83
C SER A 242 -4.17 13.96 -3.96
N VAL A 243 -4.58 14.85 -3.06
CA VAL A 243 -4.24 16.27 -3.14
C VAL A 243 -3.61 16.75 -1.84
N VAL A 244 -4.34 16.67 -0.72
CA VAL A 244 -3.88 17.28 0.54
C VAL A 244 -2.68 16.54 1.14
N MET A 245 -2.83 15.24 1.41
CA MET A 245 -1.78 14.39 1.99
C MET A 245 -0.56 14.34 1.08
N ARG A 246 -0.76 14.21 -0.23
CA ARG A 246 0.32 14.26 -1.23
C ARG A 246 1.18 15.52 -1.15
N GLU A 247 0.58 16.69 -0.98
CA GLU A 247 1.36 17.94 -0.86
C GLU A 247 2.06 18.04 0.50
N ILE A 248 1.39 17.62 1.58
CA ILE A 248 1.97 17.61 2.94
C ILE A 248 3.18 16.68 2.98
N GLN A 249 3.07 15.44 2.50
CA GLN A 249 4.18 14.49 2.50
C GLN A 249 5.35 14.95 1.63
N THR A 250 5.09 15.51 0.44
CA THR A 250 6.15 16.06 -0.43
C THR A 250 6.90 17.18 0.29
N PHE A 251 6.17 18.07 0.95
CA PHE A 251 6.76 19.16 1.70
C PHE A 251 7.60 18.66 2.89
N SER A 252 7.08 17.70 3.65
CA SER A 252 7.79 17.13 4.80
C SER A 252 9.10 16.44 4.40
N VAL A 253 9.08 15.65 3.32
CA VAL A 253 10.31 15.06 2.75
C VAL A 253 11.30 16.15 2.33
N THR A 254 10.83 17.20 1.66
CA THR A 254 11.69 18.30 1.22
C THR A 254 12.33 19.04 2.42
N LEU A 255 11.58 19.22 3.51
CA LEU A 255 12.09 19.82 4.74
C LEU A 255 13.14 18.92 5.40
N ASP A 256 12.94 17.61 5.43
CA ASP A 256 13.91 16.69 6.03
C ASP A 256 15.19 16.53 5.21
N LEU A 257 15.10 16.65 3.88
CA LEU A 257 16.28 16.77 3.03
C LEU A 257 17.09 18.02 3.38
N PHE A 258 16.41 19.15 3.54
CA PHE A 258 17.06 20.39 3.97
C PHE A 258 17.71 20.25 5.36
N ARG A 259 17.10 19.46 6.24
CA ARG A 259 17.62 19.21 7.59
C ARG A 259 18.75 18.17 7.65
N GLY A 260 18.99 17.39 6.60
CA GLY A 260 20.01 16.33 6.60
C GLY A 260 19.61 15.05 7.34
N VAL A 261 18.31 14.73 7.43
CA VAL A 261 17.80 13.50 8.09
C VAL A 261 18.32 12.24 7.38
N PRO A 262 18.89 11.24 8.09
CA PRO A 262 19.65 10.15 7.45
C PRO A 262 18.80 9.17 6.61
N ALA A 263 17.58 8.87 7.04
CA ALA A 263 16.71 7.90 6.38
C ALA A 263 15.30 8.47 6.25
N ILE A 264 14.73 8.47 5.04
CA ILE A 264 13.39 9.03 4.78
C ILE A 264 12.58 8.01 3.98
N TYR A 265 11.38 7.67 4.43
CA TYR A 265 10.43 6.82 3.70
C TYR A 265 9.08 7.52 3.56
N THR A 266 8.55 7.56 2.35
CA THR A 266 7.18 8.05 2.12
C THR A 266 6.40 7.17 1.15
N THR A 267 5.11 6.97 1.42
CA THR A 267 4.20 6.24 0.53
C THR A 267 3.16 7.16 -0.10
N TYR A 268 2.93 7.00 -1.41
CA TYR A 268 1.90 7.70 -2.18
C TYR A 268 0.77 6.72 -2.55
N TYR A 269 -0.32 6.70 -1.75
CA TYR A 269 -1.49 5.82 -1.95
C TYR A 269 -2.40 6.17 -3.14
N GLY A 270 -2.29 7.39 -3.68
CA GLY A 270 -3.29 7.91 -4.61
C GLY A 270 -3.43 7.11 -5.93
N PHE A 271 -2.42 6.31 -6.33
CA PHE A 271 -2.56 5.42 -7.47
C PHE A 271 -3.41 4.21 -7.12
N ASP A 272 -3.02 3.47 -6.08
CA ASP A 272 -3.69 2.27 -5.58
C ASP A 272 -5.18 2.50 -5.28
N GLU A 273 -5.50 3.57 -4.54
CA GLU A 273 -6.88 3.93 -4.20
C GLU A 273 -7.77 4.10 -5.43
N VAL A 274 -7.24 4.74 -6.48
CA VAL A 274 -7.99 4.96 -7.71
C VAL A 274 -8.01 3.68 -8.56
N ALA A 275 -6.93 2.89 -8.56
CA ALA A 275 -6.82 1.66 -9.31
C ALA A 275 -7.82 0.60 -8.85
N HIS A 276 -8.05 0.43 -7.55
CA HIS A 276 -9.07 -0.48 -7.02
C HIS A 276 -10.48 -0.21 -7.54
N HIS A 277 -10.82 1.06 -7.79
CA HIS A 277 -12.16 1.44 -8.23
C HIS A 277 -12.33 1.51 -9.75
N TYR A 278 -11.26 1.83 -10.47
CA TYR A 278 -11.35 2.12 -11.91
C TYR A 278 -10.54 1.16 -12.79
N GLY A 279 -9.65 0.37 -12.21
CA GLY A 279 -8.62 -0.40 -12.91
C GLY A 279 -7.28 0.34 -12.97
N PRO A 280 -6.16 -0.39 -13.02
CA PRO A 280 -4.81 0.17 -12.92
C PRO A 280 -4.39 1.02 -14.13
N LEU A 281 -4.88 0.69 -15.33
CA LEU A 281 -4.60 1.43 -16.57
C LEU A 281 -5.68 2.46 -16.91
N SER A 282 -6.64 2.67 -16.02
CA SER A 282 -7.72 3.63 -16.22
C SER A 282 -7.18 5.07 -16.28
N LYS A 283 -7.84 5.95 -17.04
CA LYS A 283 -7.46 7.37 -17.11
C LYS A 283 -7.37 8.03 -15.72
N PRO A 284 -8.27 7.77 -14.76
CA PRO A 284 -8.15 8.26 -13.39
C PRO A 284 -6.85 7.80 -12.71
N ALA A 285 -6.56 6.50 -12.68
CA ALA A 285 -5.36 5.96 -12.03
C ALA A 285 -4.08 6.52 -12.66
N MET A 286 -4.04 6.60 -13.99
CA MET A 286 -2.90 7.13 -14.74
C MET A 286 -2.69 8.64 -14.49
N ARG A 287 -3.76 9.42 -14.28
CA ARG A 287 -3.64 10.83 -13.87
C ARG A 287 -3.10 10.96 -12.44
N ALA A 288 -3.53 10.09 -11.52
CA ALA A 288 -2.99 10.04 -10.17
C ALA A 288 -1.47 9.75 -10.20
N LEU A 289 -1.05 8.75 -10.98
CA LEU A 289 0.37 8.44 -11.20
C LEU A 289 1.15 9.63 -11.77
N ARG A 290 0.60 10.36 -12.74
CA ARG A 290 1.26 11.56 -13.30
C ARG A 290 1.47 12.65 -12.27
N ALA A 291 0.53 12.80 -11.36
CA ALA A 291 0.65 13.78 -10.29
C ALA A 291 1.69 13.33 -9.24
N ILE A 292 1.78 12.02 -8.96
CA ILE A 292 2.86 11.41 -8.15
C ILE A 292 4.23 11.61 -8.82
N ASP A 293 4.39 11.30 -10.12
CA ASP A 293 5.62 11.52 -10.91
C ASP A 293 6.09 12.98 -10.82
N SER A 294 5.16 13.94 -10.82
CA SER A 294 5.51 15.34 -10.62
C SER A 294 6.06 15.63 -9.21
N ARG A 295 5.65 14.91 -8.17
CA ARG A 295 6.19 15.06 -6.80
C ARG A 295 7.53 14.36 -6.67
N VAL A 296 7.69 13.18 -7.26
CA VAL A 296 9.00 12.51 -7.40
C VAL A 296 10.00 13.46 -8.04
N ARG A 297 9.61 14.14 -9.13
CA ARG A 297 10.46 15.17 -9.77
C ARG A 297 10.84 16.31 -8.85
N THR A 298 9.93 16.76 -8.00
CA THR A 298 10.24 17.83 -7.03
C THR A 298 11.27 17.35 -6.02
N ILE A 299 11.09 16.15 -5.48
CA ILE A 299 12.02 15.55 -4.50
C ILE A 299 13.39 15.27 -5.14
N ASP A 300 13.43 14.67 -6.33
CA ASP A 300 14.69 14.40 -7.08
C ASP A 300 15.42 15.70 -7.44
N ARG A 301 14.71 16.76 -7.82
CA ARG A 301 15.35 18.07 -8.04
C ARG A 301 15.89 18.66 -6.75
N PHE A 302 15.16 18.52 -5.65
CA PHE A 302 15.58 19.07 -4.38
C PHE A 302 16.79 18.30 -3.86
N ARG A 303 16.77 16.96 -3.81
CA ARG A 303 17.89 16.13 -3.29
C ARG A 303 19.24 16.40 -3.99
N ARG A 304 19.21 16.86 -5.25
CA ARG A 304 20.40 17.16 -6.05
C ARG A 304 20.97 18.57 -5.81
N MET A 305 20.28 19.40 -5.05
CA MET A 305 20.83 20.67 -4.58
C MET A 305 21.92 20.42 -3.53
N ASP A 306 22.73 21.43 -3.26
CA ASP A 306 23.76 21.36 -2.23
C ASP A 306 23.10 21.29 -0.85
N HIS A 307 23.24 20.14 -0.19
CA HIS A 307 22.67 19.84 1.13
C HIS A 307 23.78 19.40 2.07
N VAL A 308 23.50 19.48 3.37
CA VAL A 308 24.38 18.99 4.43
C VAL A 308 24.73 17.51 4.25
N ARG A 309 23.82 16.71 3.67
CA ARG A 309 23.99 15.26 3.48
C ARG A 309 23.66 14.88 2.02
N PRO A 310 24.49 14.07 1.34
CA PRO A 310 24.14 13.50 0.05
C PRO A 310 23.17 12.32 0.20
N TYR A 311 22.24 12.16 -0.75
CA TYR A 311 21.19 11.14 -0.70
C TYR A 311 21.14 10.23 -1.93
N ASP A 312 20.97 8.94 -1.67
CA ASP A 312 20.54 7.97 -2.68
C ASP A 312 19.01 7.98 -2.80
N LEU A 313 18.49 7.87 -4.03
CA LEU A 313 17.07 7.84 -4.31
C LEU A 313 16.62 6.44 -4.71
N TYR A 314 15.60 5.93 -4.01
CA TYR A 314 14.88 4.71 -4.36
C TYR A 314 13.43 5.09 -4.68
N VAL A 315 12.92 4.62 -5.82
CA VAL A 315 11.49 4.68 -6.13
C VAL A 315 11.01 3.25 -6.26
N LEU A 316 10.09 2.81 -5.41
CA LEU A 316 9.63 1.43 -5.38
C LEU A 316 8.11 1.33 -5.36
N SER A 317 7.60 0.15 -5.65
CA SER A 317 6.27 -0.27 -5.21
C SER A 317 6.41 -1.43 -4.24
N ASP A 318 5.51 -1.49 -3.29
CA ASP A 318 5.35 -2.57 -2.32
C ASP A 318 4.74 -3.81 -2.95
N HIS A 319 3.77 -3.65 -3.84
CA HIS A 319 3.21 -4.71 -4.67
C HIS A 319 2.74 -4.17 -6.02
N GLY A 320 2.34 -5.07 -6.91
CA GLY A 320 1.60 -4.70 -8.11
C GLY A 320 0.09 -4.63 -7.87
N MET A 321 -0.65 -4.58 -8.97
CA MET A 321 -2.11 -4.64 -9.01
C MET A 321 -2.51 -5.45 -10.24
N THR A 322 -3.58 -6.25 -10.17
CA THR A 322 -4.12 -6.98 -11.31
C THR A 322 -5.55 -6.52 -11.60
N GLU A 323 -5.93 -6.44 -12.88
CA GLU A 323 -7.33 -6.20 -13.26
C GLU A 323 -8.23 -7.34 -12.77
N ASP A 324 -9.44 -6.98 -12.38
CA ASP A 324 -10.33 -7.90 -11.70
C ASP A 324 -11.79 -7.82 -12.20
N VAL A 325 -12.52 -8.92 -11.99
CA VAL A 325 -13.97 -8.94 -11.95
C VAL A 325 -14.43 -9.33 -10.53
N PRO A 326 -15.18 -8.47 -9.81
CA PRO A 326 -15.67 -8.81 -8.49
C PRO A 326 -16.48 -10.11 -8.49
N PHE A 327 -16.19 -11.02 -7.56
CA PHE A 327 -16.84 -12.32 -7.44
C PHE A 327 -18.36 -12.19 -7.35
N ALA A 328 -18.86 -11.26 -6.51
CA ALA A 328 -20.29 -11.00 -6.38
C ALA A 328 -20.92 -10.41 -7.65
N ALA A 329 -20.16 -9.64 -8.44
CA ALA A 329 -20.64 -9.09 -9.71
C ALA A 329 -20.69 -10.17 -10.81
N GLU A 330 -19.77 -11.13 -10.80
CA GLU A 330 -19.71 -12.21 -11.79
C GLU A 330 -20.69 -13.36 -11.48
N TYR A 331 -20.80 -13.76 -10.21
CA TYR A 331 -21.58 -14.95 -9.79
C TYR A 331 -22.88 -14.62 -9.05
N GLY A 332 -23.16 -13.33 -8.79
CA GLY A 332 -24.39 -12.88 -8.13
C GLY A 332 -24.49 -13.17 -6.64
N ARG A 333 -23.41 -13.68 -6.02
CA ARG A 333 -23.31 -14.06 -4.61
C ARG A 333 -21.93 -13.75 -4.06
N THR A 334 -21.81 -13.45 -2.77
CA THR A 334 -20.49 -13.32 -2.12
C THR A 334 -19.84 -14.69 -1.94
N LEU A 335 -18.51 -14.71 -1.73
CA LEU A 335 -17.81 -15.95 -1.38
C LEU A 335 -18.40 -16.57 -0.11
N GLY A 336 -18.77 -15.76 0.89
CA GLY A 336 -19.31 -16.31 2.12
C GLY A 336 -20.73 -16.80 2.04
N GLU A 337 -21.58 -16.21 1.19
CA GLU A 337 -22.87 -16.81 0.85
C GLU A 337 -22.70 -18.20 0.22
N VAL A 338 -21.67 -18.40 -0.62
CA VAL A 338 -21.37 -19.70 -1.23
C VAL A 338 -20.90 -20.69 -0.15
N VAL A 339 -19.91 -20.32 0.67
CA VAL A 339 -19.35 -21.21 1.71
C VAL A 339 -20.39 -21.54 2.78
N HIS A 340 -21.20 -20.57 3.21
CA HIS A 340 -22.25 -20.77 4.21
C HIS A 340 -23.31 -21.78 3.74
N GLU A 341 -23.68 -21.76 2.45
CA GLU A 341 -24.59 -22.77 1.91
C GLU A 341 -23.99 -24.18 1.94
N LEU A 342 -22.67 -24.30 1.72
CA LEU A 342 -21.96 -25.58 1.72
C LEU A 342 -21.75 -26.15 3.13
N VAL A 343 -21.56 -25.30 4.13
CA VAL A 343 -21.38 -25.71 5.54
C VAL A 343 -22.72 -26.03 6.22
N GLY A 344 -23.83 -25.51 5.69
CA GLY A 344 -25.19 -25.73 6.18
C GLY A 344 -25.72 -24.52 6.97
N ARG A 345 -26.98 -24.16 6.71
CA ARG A 345 -27.64 -22.90 7.16
C ARG A 345 -27.77 -22.73 8.68
N SER A 346 -27.34 -23.69 9.49
CA SER A 346 -27.37 -23.62 10.95
C SER A 346 -26.12 -22.97 11.56
N ALA A 347 -25.04 -22.82 10.79
CA ALA A 347 -23.82 -22.13 11.21
C ALA A 347 -23.94 -20.62 10.96
N ALA A 348 -23.67 -19.74 11.93
CA ALA A 348 -23.67 -18.30 11.64
C ALA A 348 -22.48 -17.94 10.75
N LEU A 349 -22.72 -17.14 9.71
CA LEU A 349 -21.69 -16.64 8.80
C LEU A 349 -21.16 -15.30 9.29
N ARG A 350 -19.84 -15.19 9.41
CA ARG A 350 -19.14 -13.93 9.68
C ARG A 350 -18.20 -13.62 8.54
N GLU A 351 -18.62 -12.75 7.64
CA GLU A 351 -17.75 -12.23 6.59
C GLU A 351 -17.00 -11.00 7.10
N ILE A 352 -15.68 -11.13 7.26
CA ILE A 352 -14.77 -9.99 7.43
C ILE A 352 -14.47 -9.49 6.02
N TYR A 353 -15.35 -8.62 5.55
CA TYR A 353 -15.38 -8.13 4.18
C TYR A 353 -15.26 -6.60 4.19
N SER A 354 -14.41 -6.03 3.33
CA SER A 354 -14.51 -4.60 2.99
C SER A 354 -14.91 -4.36 1.56
N ALA A 355 -15.71 -3.33 1.37
CA ALA A 355 -15.94 -2.78 0.04
C ALA A 355 -14.73 -1.95 -0.45
N GLN A 356 -13.79 -1.53 0.41
CA GLN A 356 -12.78 -0.49 0.14
C GLN A 356 -11.53 -0.65 1.05
N GLN A 357 -10.35 -1.00 0.52
CA GLN A 357 -9.10 -1.17 1.31
C GLN A 357 -8.37 0.17 1.61
N PRO A 358 -7.94 0.98 0.63
CA PRO A 358 -7.13 2.18 0.87
C PRO A 358 -7.92 3.40 1.38
N ALA A 359 -9.24 3.43 1.18
CA ALA A 359 -10.11 4.48 1.72
C ALA A 359 -10.08 4.51 3.27
N ASN A 360 -9.81 3.37 3.91
CA ASN A 360 -9.83 3.22 5.37
C ASN A 360 -8.68 3.98 6.05
N LEU A 361 -7.46 3.93 5.49
CA LEU A 361 -6.30 4.61 6.07
C LEU A 361 -6.46 6.13 6.03
N THR A 362 -6.87 6.67 4.87
CA THR A 362 -7.11 8.10 4.70
C THR A 362 -8.23 8.56 5.65
N ALA A 363 -9.30 7.79 5.80
CA ALA A 363 -10.39 8.12 6.71
C ALA A 363 -9.93 8.20 8.17
N VAL A 364 -9.16 7.22 8.65
CA VAL A 364 -8.61 7.17 10.02
C VAL A 364 -7.74 8.40 10.31
N TYR A 365 -6.84 8.79 9.39
CA TYR A 365 -6.02 9.99 9.57
C TYR A 365 -6.84 11.28 9.54
N VAL A 366 -7.77 11.39 8.60
CA VAL A 366 -8.61 12.59 8.48
C VAL A 366 -9.47 12.75 9.74
N GLN A 367 -10.04 11.66 10.25
CA GLN A 367 -10.80 11.67 11.50
C GLN A 367 -9.94 12.19 12.66
N GLN A 368 -8.75 11.61 12.86
CA GLN A 368 -7.87 12.00 13.95
C GLN A 368 -7.47 13.48 13.90
N GLU A 369 -7.13 14.01 12.72
CA GLU A 369 -6.76 15.42 12.60
C GLU A 369 -7.96 16.35 12.82
N LEU A 370 -9.17 15.95 12.41
CA LEU A 370 -10.38 16.72 12.67
C LEU A 370 -10.70 16.78 14.17
N GLU A 371 -10.56 15.66 14.89
CA GLU A 371 -10.71 15.61 16.35
C GLU A 371 -9.67 16.49 17.07
N ALA A 372 -8.41 16.46 16.62
CA ALA A 372 -7.35 17.31 17.16
C ALA A 372 -7.61 18.80 16.92
N ILE A 373 -8.09 19.15 15.72
CA ILE A 373 -8.50 20.53 15.40
C ILE A 373 -9.69 20.93 16.28
N GLU A 374 -10.72 20.09 16.42
CA GLU A 374 -11.89 20.35 17.26
C GLU A 374 -11.48 20.67 18.70
N ALA A 375 -10.59 19.86 19.29
CA ALA A 375 -10.08 20.07 20.65
C ALA A 375 -9.28 21.38 20.81
N GLY A 376 -8.71 21.91 19.73
CA GLY A 376 -7.91 23.12 19.73
C GLY A 376 -8.69 24.44 19.62
N PHE A 377 -10.01 24.40 19.34
CA PHE A 377 -10.82 25.59 19.10
C PHE A 377 -12.07 25.66 19.99
N SER A 378 -12.42 26.86 20.48
CA SER A 378 -13.71 27.09 21.14
C SER A 378 -14.84 27.30 20.12
N PRO A 379 -16.11 27.04 20.50
CA PRO A 379 -17.26 27.40 19.66
C PRO A 379 -17.24 28.91 19.33
N PRO A 380 -17.51 29.33 18.07
CA PRO A 380 -18.14 28.57 16.99
C PRO A 380 -17.18 27.83 16.04
N PHE A 381 -15.86 28.00 16.17
CA PHE A 381 -14.88 27.49 15.20
C PHE A 381 -14.71 25.96 15.23
N SER A 382 -15.12 25.30 16.32
CA SER A 382 -15.16 23.83 16.43
C SER A 382 -16.31 23.15 15.66
N ARG A 383 -17.35 23.90 15.23
CA ARG A 383 -18.55 23.30 14.60
C ARG A 383 -18.29 22.62 13.25
N ILE A 384 -17.40 23.19 12.44
CA ILE A 384 -17.07 22.65 11.10
C ILE A 384 -16.22 21.39 11.24
N PRO A 385 -15.10 21.40 12.00
CA PRO A 385 -14.34 20.17 12.30
C PRO A 385 -15.23 19.06 12.86
N HIS A 386 -16.09 19.38 13.83
CA HIS A 386 -17.04 18.43 14.41
C HIS A 386 -17.97 17.81 13.36
N TYR A 387 -18.61 18.64 12.51
CA TYR A 387 -19.48 18.15 11.45
C TYR A 387 -18.74 17.23 10.46
N LEU A 388 -17.52 17.60 10.07
CA LEU A 388 -16.68 16.79 9.19
C LEU A 388 -16.23 15.50 9.86
N ALA A 389 -15.85 15.53 11.14
CA ALA A 389 -15.45 14.36 11.92
C ALA A 389 -16.61 13.36 11.98
N SER A 390 -17.80 13.82 12.38
CA SER A 390 -19.01 13.00 12.41
C SER A 390 -19.49 12.57 11.02
N TYR A 391 -19.16 13.31 9.95
CA TYR A 391 -19.41 12.88 8.58
C TYR A 391 -18.49 11.73 8.19
N VAL A 392 -17.19 11.83 8.48
CA VAL A 392 -16.21 10.77 8.23
C VAL A 392 -16.54 9.53 9.05
N GLU A 393 -16.79 9.68 10.35
CA GLU A 393 -17.14 8.60 11.28
C GLU A 393 -18.36 7.80 10.79
N ARG A 394 -19.46 8.48 10.41
CA ARG A 394 -20.67 7.80 9.90
C ARG A 394 -20.49 7.07 8.57
N HIS A 395 -19.38 7.30 7.88
CA HIS A 395 -19.10 6.68 6.58
C HIS A 395 -17.83 5.83 6.61
N LEU A 396 -17.15 5.69 7.76
CA LEU A 396 -16.06 4.73 7.92
C LEU A 396 -16.61 3.32 7.68
N PRO A 397 -15.93 2.48 6.86
CA PRO A 397 -16.45 1.16 6.54
C PRO A 397 -16.61 0.24 7.75
N THR A 398 -17.62 -0.61 7.66
CA THR A 398 -18.16 -1.54 8.67
C THR A 398 -17.14 -2.61 9.13
N ASP A 399 -16.00 -2.76 8.46
CA ASP A 399 -15.00 -3.78 8.80
C ASP A 399 -14.21 -3.47 10.08
N LEU A 400 -14.04 -2.19 10.48
CA LEU A 400 -13.50 -1.87 11.81
C LEU A 400 -14.49 -2.25 12.92
N GLU A 401 -15.79 -2.07 12.67
CA GLU A 401 -16.84 -2.52 13.60
C GLU A 401 -16.94 -4.06 13.63
N SER A 402 -16.80 -4.72 12.48
CA SER A 402 -16.79 -6.19 12.37
C SER A 402 -15.55 -6.81 13.04
N ALA A 403 -14.39 -6.14 12.96
CA ALA A 403 -13.18 -6.54 13.67
C ALA A 403 -13.32 -6.43 15.19
N ARG A 404 -14.12 -5.46 15.66
CA ARG A 404 -14.43 -5.21 17.07
C ARG A 404 -15.67 -5.94 17.57
N ALA A 405 -16.27 -6.80 16.75
CA ALA A 405 -17.42 -7.60 17.13
C ALA A 405 -17.06 -8.65 18.20
N GLU A 406 -18.06 -9.17 18.92
CA GLU A 406 -17.86 -10.24 19.91
C GLU A 406 -17.14 -11.45 19.31
N PRO A 407 -16.45 -12.30 20.09
CA PRO A 407 -15.81 -13.52 19.58
C PRO A 407 -16.77 -14.42 18.81
N ALA A 408 -16.28 -15.13 17.79
CA ALA A 408 -17.11 -16.04 17.00
C ALA A 408 -17.53 -17.24 17.85
N ALA A 409 -18.78 -17.69 17.69
CA ALA A 409 -19.25 -18.89 18.37
C ALA A 409 -18.61 -20.14 17.73
N PRO A 410 -18.53 -21.28 18.45
CA PRO A 410 -17.96 -22.52 17.91
C PRO A 410 -18.68 -23.05 16.65
N SER A 411 -19.92 -22.64 16.40
CA SER A 411 -20.67 -23.00 15.20
C SER A 411 -20.34 -22.13 13.97
N ASP A 412 -19.55 -21.08 14.14
CA ASP A 412 -19.44 -20.03 13.12
C ASP A 412 -18.41 -20.38 12.05
N VAL A 413 -18.63 -19.81 10.87
CA VAL A 413 -17.64 -19.80 9.80
C VAL A 413 -17.23 -18.35 9.56
N VAL A 414 -15.94 -18.09 9.74
CA VAL A 414 -15.36 -16.77 9.49
C VAL A 414 -14.66 -16.80 8.14
N ILE A 415 -14.97 -15.82 7.30
CA ILE A 415 -14.35 -15.68 5.98
C ILE A 415 -13.69 -14.31 5.92
N SER A 416 -12.38 -14.34 5.70
CA SER A 416 -11.53 -13.16 5.70
C SER A 416 -10.92 -12.99 4.32
N SER A 417 -11.57 -12.18 3.49
CA SER A 417 -11.15 -11.91 2.12
C SER A 417 -10.23 -10.71 2.06
N SER A 418 -9.17 -10.77 1.24
CA SER A 418 -8.22 -9.69 0.95
C SER A 418 -7.85 -9.77 -0.53
N GLY A 419 -8.55 -9.03 -1.37
CA GLY A 419 -8.41 -9.09 -2.82
C GLY A 419 -8.85 -10.45 -3.38
N SER A 420 -7.96 -11.07 -4.15
CA SER A 420 -8.14 -12.41 -4.72
C SER A 420 -7.68 -13.55 -3.79
N LEU A 421 -7.25 -13.23 -2.56
CA LEU A 421 -6.92 -14.18 -1.49
C LEU A 421 -8.04 -14.19 -0.46
N SER A 422 -8.44 -15.36 0.03
CA SER A 422 -9.38 -15.46 1.17
C SER A 422 -8.98 -16.56 2.13
N HIS A 423 -9.11 -16.32 3.43
CA HIS A 423 -8.95 -17.30 4.48
C HIS A 423 -10.32 -17.71 5.02
N ILE A 424 -10.56 -19.02 5.11
CA ILE A 424 -11.75 -19.60 5.76
C ILE A 424 -11.32 -20.18 7.09
N TYR A 425 -12.01 -19.80 8.16
CA TYR A 425 -11.84 -20.33 9.51
C TYR A 425 -13.13 -21.01 9.93
N LEU A 426 -13.02 -22.29 10.27
CA LEU A 426 -14.08 -23.15 10.78
C LEU A 426 -13.93 -23.19 12.30
N CYS A 427 -14.78 -22.44 13.01
CA CYS A 427 -14.66 -22.23 14.45
C CYS A 427 -15.07 -23.45 15.30
N ALA A 428 -15.41 -24.57 14.67
CA ALA A 428 -15.77 -25.84 15.33
C ALA A 428 -14.67 -26.34 16.27
N ARG A 429 -13.42 -25.98 16.01
CA ARG A 429 -12.27 -26.20 16.90
C ARG A 429 -11.40 -24.95 16.97
N PRO A 430 -10.72 -24.67 18.10
CA PRO A 430 -9.83 -23.52 18.24
C PRO A 430 -8.52 -23.66 17.44
N GLU A 431 -8.03 -24.88 17.20
CA GLU A 431 -6.83 -25.11 16.42
C GLU A 431 -7.07 -25.04 14.89
N GLN A 432 -6.00 -24.82 14.12
CA GLN A 432 -6.04 -24.94 12.65
C GLN A 432 -6.39 -26.38 12.24
N LEU A 433 -7.43 -26.54 11.45
CA LEU A 433 -7.89 -27.84 10.98
C LEU A 433 -7.04 -28.36 9.82
N GLN A 434 -6.86 -29.68 9.82
CA GLN A 434 -6.28 -30.40 8.69
C GLN A 434 -7.35 -30.73 7.63
N LEU A 435 -6.96 -30.94 6.39
CA LEU A 435 -7.89 -31.32 5.32
C LEU A 435 -8.65 -32.61 5.65
N SER A 436 -8.01 -33.56 6.32
CA SER A 436 -8.65 -34.78 6.81
C SER A 436 -9.75 -34.50 7.85
N ASP A 437 -9.51 -33.60 8.82
CA ASP A 437 -10.53 -33.14 9.78
C ASP A 437 -11.69 -32.42 9.06
N ILE A 438 -11.36 -31.54 8.11
CA ILE A 438 -12.36 -30.78 7.33
C ILE A 438 -13.22 -31.73 6.51
N GLY A 439 -12.63 -32.75 5.88
CA GLY A 439 -13.37 -33.77 5.13
C GLY A 439 -14.29 -34.61 6.01
N ALA A 440 -13.92 -34.86 7.27
CA ALA A 440 -14.78 -35.57 8.21
C ALA A 440 -15.95 -34.71 8.72
N LEU A 441 -15.71 -33.43 8.99
CA LEU A 441 -16.72 -32.49 9.51
C LEU A 441 -17.63 -31.94 8.41
N TYR A 442 -17.08 -31.69 7.22
CA TYR A 442 -17.74 -31.05 6.08
C TYR A 442 -17.46 -31.80 4.76
N PRO A 443 -18.05 -32.99 4.54
CA PRO A 443 -17.65 -33.94 3.49
C PRO A 443 -17.69 -33.45 2.04
N MET A 444 -18.40 -32.35 1.75
CA MET A 444 -18.53 -31.79 0.41
C MET A 444 -17.91 -30.39 0.25
N LEU A 445 -17.35 -29.82 1.31
CA LEU A 445 -16.92 -28.42 1.31
C LEU A 445 -15.81 -28.18 0.29
N VAL A 446 -14.70 -28.91 0.41
CA VAL A 446 -13.52 -28.73 -0.45
C VAL A 446 -13.85 -29.01 -1.92
N SER A 447 -14.53 -30.13 -2.20
CA SER A 447 -14.88 -30.52 -3.58
C SER A 447 -15.86 -29.56 -4.23
N SER A 448 -16.82 -29.01 -3.48
CA SER A 448 -17.79 -28.04 -4.00
C SER A 448 -17.16 -26.67 -4.24
N ILE A 449 -16.30 -26.19 -3.33
CA ILE A 449 -15.51 -24.96 -3.51
C ILE A 449 -14.62 -25.10 -4.76
N LEU A 450 -13.89 -26.21 -4.89
CA LEU A 450 -12.98 -26.46 -6.01
C LEU A 450 -13.71 -26.55 -7.36
N SER A 451 -14.99 -26.94 -7.35
CA SER A 451 -15.83 -26.99 -8.55
C SER A 451 -16.37 -25.62 -8.98
N HIS A 452 -16.27 -24.60 -8.12
CA HIS A 452 -16.79 -23.27 -8.41
C HIS A 452 -15.91 -22.55 -9.44
N PRO A 453 -16.46 -22.01 -10.54
CA PRO A 453 -15.68 -21.40 -11.62
C PRO A 453 -14.87 -20.17 -11.18
N GLY A 454 -15.31 -19.46 -10.16
CA GLY A 454 -14.60 -18.31 -9.59
C GLY A 454 -13.38 -18.63 -8.74
N ILE A 455 -13.04 -19.90 -8.54
CA ILE A 455 -11.94 -20.33 -7.65
C ILE A 455 -10.88 -21.06 -8.47
N TRP A 456 -9.61 -20.67 -8.30
CA TRP A 456 -8.49 -21.35 -8.93
C TRP A 456 -7.87 -22.38 -8.00
N LEU A 457 -7.51 -21.97 -6.79
CA LEU A 457 -6.80 -22.82 -5.85
C LEU A 457 -7.55 -22.91 -4.51
N VAL A 458 -7.58 -24.12 -3.96
CA VAL A 458 -7.91 -24.38 -2.56
C VAL A 458 -6.65 -24.92 -1.90
N ILE A 459 -6.19 -24.26 -0.85
CA ILE A 459 -4.98 -24.64 -0.13
C ILE A 459 -5.36 -25.03 1.29
N GLY A 460 -4.84 -26.18 1.73
CA GLY A 460 -4.96 -26.64 3.11
C GLY A 460 -3.67 -27.26 3.60
N ARG A 461 -3.73 -27.83 4.80
CA ARG A 461 -2.63 -28.61 5.39
C ARG A 461 -3.13 -30.01 5.72
N ASP A 462 -2.27 -30.99 5.59
CA ASP A 462 -2.55 -32.34 6.08
C ASP A 462 -1.23 -33.04 6.41
N ASN A 463 -1.14 -33.62 7.61
CA ASN A 463 0.02 -34.38 8.08
C ASN A 463 1.37 -33.66 7.89
N GLY A 464 1.42 -32.36 8.21
CA GLY A 464 2.62 -31.52 8.08
C GLY A 464 2.96 -31.09 6.65
N ARG A 465 2.10 -31.40 5.66
CA ARG A 465 2.27 -31.02 4.26
C ARG A 465 1.32 -29.91 3.89
N THR A 466 1.75 -28.98 3.03
CA THR A 466 0.84 -28.07 2.33
C THR A 466 0.23 -28.80 1.15
N VAL A 467 -1.09 -28.78 1.02
CA VAL A 467 -1.79 -29.38 -0.13
C VAL A 467 -2.45 -28.27 -0.93
N ILE A 468 -2.05 -28.13 -2.19
CA ILE A 468 -2.54 -27.14 -3.14
C ILE A 468 -3.42 -27.87 -4.14
N LEU A 469 -4.71 -27.57 -4.15
CA LEU A 469 -5.71 -28.22 -4.98
C LEU A 469 -6.17 -27.28 -6.09
N SER A 470 -6.25 -27.81 -7.31
CA SER A 470 -6.99 -27.23 -8.43
C SER A 470 -8.02 -28.24 -8.94
N LYS A 471 -8.94 -27.81 -9.79
CA LYS A 471 -9.94 -28.71 -10.39
C LYS A 471 -9.29 -29.87 -11.18
N GLU A 472 -8.11 -29.66 -11.74
CA GLU A 472 -7.41 -30.60 -12.62
C GLU A 472 -6.28 -31.40 -11.93
N GLY A 473 -5.94 -31.09 -10.68
CA GLY A 473 -4.88 -31.82 -9.97
C GLY A 473 -4.51 -31.25 -8.61
N VAL A 474 -3.62 -31.96 -7.94
CA VAL A 474 -3.24 -31.78 -6.53
C VAL A 474 -1.72 -31.79 -6.40
N LEU A 475 -1.17 -30.78 -5.71
CA LEU A 475 0.24 -30.68 -5.39
C LEU A 475 0.43 -30.68 -3.88
N SER A 476 1.03 -31.75 -3.36
CA SER A 476 1.32 -31.94 -1.93
C SER A 476 2.80 -31.67 -1.67
N VAL A 477 3.10 -30.67 -0.84
CA VAL A 477 4.44 -30.15 -0.56
C VAL A 477 4.82 -30.41 0.89
N GLY A 478 5.89 -31.16 1.10
CA GLY A 478 6.58 -31.37 2.39
C GLY A 478 8.07 -31.46 2.12
N ASP A 479 8.76 -32.43 2.74
CA ASP A 479 10.17 -32.73 2.42
C ASP A 479 10.36 -33.09 0.95
N ASP A 480 9.44 -33.90 0.42
CA ASP A 480 9.29 -34.18 -1.01
C ASP A 480 8.02 -33.53 -1.57
N THR A 481 7.97 -33.34 -2.90
CA THR A 481 6.78 -32.85 -3.62
C THR A 481 6.10 -33.99 -4.36
N HIS A 482 4.79 -34.17 -4.15
CA HIS A 482 3.96 -35.17 -4.83
C HIS A 482 2.88 -34.50 -5.67
N LEU A 483 2.78 -34.88 -6.94
CA LEU A 483 1.84 -34.33 -7.91
C LEU A 483 0.88 -35.41 -8.39
N GLU A 484 -0.42 -35.13 -8.32
CA GLU A 484 -1.49 -35.96 -8.89
C GLU A 484 -2.27 -35.14 -9.91
N GLY A 485 -2.43 -35.64 -11.13
CA GLY A 485 -3.09 -34.89 -12.20
C GLY A 485 -2.22 -33.77 -12.78
N GLN A 486 -2.83 -32.64 -13.12
CA GLN A 486 -2.12 -31.46 -13.64
C GLN A 486 -1.56 -30.62 -12.48
N ASN A 487 -0.42 -29.96 -12.70
CA ASN A 487 0.14 -29.10 -11.67
C ASN A 487 -0.73 -27.83 -11.51
N PRO A 488 -1.30 -27.58 -10.32
CA PRO A 488 -2.18 -26.43 -10.05
C PRO A 488 -1.57 -25.06 -10.43
N LEU A 489 -0.23 -24.98 -10.41
CA LEU A 489 0.53 -23.74 -10.59
C LEU A 489 1.03 -23.51 -12.02
N ASP A 490 0.70 -24.39 -12.99
CA ASP A 490 1.15 -24.27 -14.38
C ASP A 490 0.61 -23.03 -15.11
N LYS A 491 -0.43 -22.37 -14.57
CA LYS A 491 -0.97 -21.12 -15.12
C LYS A 491 -0.01 -19.93 -15.00
N ILE A 492 1.04 -20.02 -14.19
CA ILE A 492 2.02 -18.95 -13.96
C ILE A 492 3.44 -19.42 -14.26
N ALA A 493 4.25 -18.55 -14.86
CA ALA A 493 5.63 -18.89 -15.28
C ALA A 493 6.61 -19.15 -14.11
N TYR A 494 6.22 -18.81 -12.88
CA TYR A 494 7.04 -18.88 -11.67
C TYR A 494 6.44 -19.82 -10.62
N GLY A 495 5.89 -20.96 -11.07
CA GLY A 495 5.25 -21.96 -10.21
C GLY A 495 6.09 -22.43 -9.02
N ALA A 496 7.40 -22.63 -9.20
CA ALA A 496 8.29 -23.05 -8.09
C ALA A 496 8.39 -21.98 -6.98
N TRP A 497 8.41 -20.69 -7.35
CA TRP A 497 8.37 -19.60 -6.36
C TRP A 497 7.00 -19.56 -5.69
N ALA A 498 5.91 -19.66 -6.46
CA ALA A 498 4.56 -19.63 -5.92
C ALA A 498 4.31 -20.78 -4.95
N GLN A 499 4.80 -21.98 -5.24
CA GLN A 499 4.77 -23.13 -4.34
C GLN A 499 5.40 -22.78 -2.98
N ARG A 500 6.62 -22.23 -2.97
CA ARG A 500 7.29 -21.82 -1.72
C ARG A 500 6.52 -20.74 -0.96
N GLN A 501 5.96 -19.76 -1.67
CA GLN A 501 5.20 -18.68 -1.05
C GLN A 501 3.88 -19.17 -0.44
N ILE A 502 3.15 -20.04 -1.15
CA ILE A 502 1.91 -20.65 -0.69
C ILE A 502 2.18 -21.57 0.51
N SER A 503 3.23 -22.40 0.45
CA SER A 503 3.61 -23.25 1.59
C SER A 503 3.96 -22.44 2.83
N ARG A 504 4.71 -21.34 2.67
CA ARG A 504 4.98 -20.41 3.77
C ARG A 504 3.68 -19.84 4.33
N LEU A 505 2.83 -19.27 3.49
CA LEU A 505 1.55 -18.69 3.91
C LEU A 505 0.71 -19.73 4.67
N ALA A 506 0.58 -20.95 4.14
CA ALA A 506 -0.18 -22.01 4.75
C ALA A 506 0.36 -22.44 6.13
N SER A 507 1.67 -22.31 6.36
CA SER A 507 2.32 -22.62 7.64
C SER A 507 2.22 -21.53 8.72
N LEU A 508 1.74 -20.33 8.37
CA LEU A 508 1.60 -19.26 9.36
C LEU A 508 0.52 -19.62 10.39
N PRO A 509 0.72 -19.31 11.68
CA PRO A 509 -0.20 -19.69 12.75
C PRO A 509 -1.59 -19.04 12.61
N ASN A 510 -1.65 -17.85 12.02
CA ASN A 510 -2.88 -17.08 11.83
C ASN A 510 -3.57 -17.31 10.48
N SER A 511 -3.06 -18.24 9.66
CA SER A 511 -3.69 -18.61 8.39
C SER A 511 -4.97 -19.41 8.62
N GLY A 512 -5.99 -19.15 7.79
CA GLY A 512 -7.24 -19.93 7.79
C GLY A 512 -7.07 -21.43 7.56
N ASP A 513 -8.05 -22.19 8.04
CA ASP A 513 -8.23 -23.64 7.87
C ASP A 513 -8.29 -24.05 6.39
N LEU A 514 -8.79 -23.16 5.54
CA LEU A 514 -8.57 -23.18 4.10
C LEU A 514 -8.12 -21.80 3.62
N ILE A 515 -7.29 -21.78 2.60
CA ILE A 515 -6.89 -20.57 1.89
C ILE A 515 -7.35 -20.70 0.45
N LEU A 516 -8.03 -19.70 -0.07
CA LEU A 516 -8.57 -19.67 -1.42
C LEU A 516 -7.85 -18.62 -2.27
N ILE A 517 -7.55 -18.98 -3.50
CA ILE A 517 -7.12 -18.05 -4.55
C ILE A 517 -8.20 -18.00 -5.62
N GLY A 518 -8.69 -16.81 -5.92
CA GLY A 518 -9.68 -16.58 -6.96
C GLY A 518 -9.19 -17.01 -8.35
N ARG A 519 -10.13 -17.21 -9.28
CA ARG A 519 -9.83 -17.59 -10.66
C ARG A 519 -8.77 -16.66 -11.26
N TYR A 520 -7.74 -17.22 -11.90
CA TYR A 520 -6.80 -16.47 -12.73
C TYR A 520 -6.88 -16.92 -14.19
N ASP A 521 -6.95 -15.95 -15.09
CA ASP A 521 -6.89 -16.13 -16.55
C ASP A 521 -5.57 -15.54 -17.09
N PRO A 522 -4.63 -16.39 -17.56
CA PRO A 522 -3.34 -15.95 -18.07
C PRO A 522 -3.42 -15.24 -19.44
N GLU A 523 -4.49 -15.40 -20.21
CA GLU A 523 -4.62 -14.73 -21.51
C GLU A 523 -5.00 -13.26 -21.33
N THR A 524 -5.99 -13.00 -20.47
CA THR A 524 -6.46 -11.65 -20.17
C THR A 524 -5.72 -10.98 -19.02
N GLN A 525 -4.89 -11.73 -18.29
CA GLN A 525 -4.20 -11.29 -17.07
C GLN A 525 -5.19 -10.76 -16.02
N ARG A 526 -6.35 -11.42 -15.88
CA ARG A 526 -7.39 -11.06 -14.92
C ARG A 526 -7.53 -12.07 -13.81
N VAL A 527 -7.83 -11.56 -12.63
CA VAL A 527 -8.20 -12.37 -11.47
C VAL A 527 -9.69 -12.22 -11.15
N CYS A 528 -10.17 -13.06 -10.24
CA CYS A 528 -11.45 -12.90 -9.57
C CYS A 528 -11.22 -12.53 -8.11
N CYS A 529 -11.71 -11.36 -7.71
CA CYS A 529 -11.55 -10.79 -6.38
C CYS A 529 -12.76 -11.12 -5.56
N PHE A 530 -12.54 -11.56 -4.33
CA PHE A 530 -13.62 -11.83 -3.41
C PHE A 530 -14.23 -10.55 -2.85
N GLU A 531 -13.58 -9.39 -3.04
CA GLU A 531 -14.08 -8.06 -2.70
C GLU A 531 -14.73 -7.34 -3.89
N ASN A 532 -15.53 -6.32 -3.62
CA ASN A 532 -16.17 -5.48 -4.63
C ASN A 532 -15.22 -4.39 -5.16
N GLN A 533 -14.13 -4.85 -5.77
CA GLN A 533 -13.09 -4.03 -6.39
C GLN A 533 -12.96 -4.39 -7.87
N TRP A 534 -12.40 -3.52 -8.69
CA TRP A 534 -12.20 -3.77 -10.14
C TRP A 534 -10.73 -3.97 -10.51
N ALA A 535 -9.89 -3.86 -9.50
CA ALA A 535 -8.52 -4.31 -9.49
C ALA A 535 -8.19 -4.70 -8.06
N CYS A 536 -7.39 -5.74 -7.88
CA CYS A 536 -6.98 -6.16 -6.56
C CYS A 536 -5.53 -6.68 -6.55
N HIS A 537 -5.05 -6.91 -5.35
CA HIS A 537 -3.75 -7.49 -5.06
C HIS A 537 -3.86 -8.41 -3.83
N GLY A 538 -2.74 -8.91 -3.31
CA GLY A 538 -2.68 -9.78 -2.13
C GLY A 538 -2.73 -11.28 -2.45
N GLY A 539 -3.29 -11.67 -3.59
CA GLY A 539 -3.36 -13.05 -4.06
C GLY A 539 -2.20 -13.43 -4.97
N LEU A 540 -2.51 -14.21 -6.01
CA LEU A 540 -1.54 -14.73 -6.97
C LEU A 540 -2.08 -14.58 -8.39
N GLY A 541 -1.21 -14.17 -9.31
CA GLY A 541 -1.49 -14.12 -10.74
C GLY A 541 -1.58 -12.70 -11.29
N GLY A 542 -1.02 -12.50 -12.47
CA GLY A 542 -1.05 -11.22 -13.17
C GLY A 542 -0.02 -10.21 -12.63
N PRO A 543 -0.15 -8.93 -13.03
CA PRO A 543 0.84 -7.92 -12.67
C PRO A 543 0.96 -7.63 -11.16
N GLN A 544 0.04 -8.10 -10.30
CA GLN A 544 0.15 -8.00 -8.84
C GLN A 544 1.43 -8.66 -8.28
N ASP A 545 1.92 -9.71 -8.94
CA ASP A 545 3.05 -10.51 -8.47
C ASP A 545 4.41 -9.83 -8.71
N MET A 546 4.44 -8.74 -9.49
CA MET A 546 5.66 -8.07 -9.93
C MET A 546 5.64 -6.59 -9.55
N ALA A 547 6.29 -6.29 -8.43
CA ALA A 547 6.57 -4.94 -7.98
C ALA A 547 7.78 -4.35 -8.74
N LEU A 548 8.05 -3.06 -8.53
CA LEU A 548 9.16 -2.36 -9.14
C LEU A 548 10.10 -1.77 -8.10
N LEU A 549 11.37 -1.66 -8.48
CA LEU A 549 12.36 -0.89 -7.74
C LEU A 549 13.24 -0.14 -8.75
N MET A 550 13.36 1.17 -8.58
CA MET A 550 14.28 2.02 -9.31
C MET A 550 15.46 2.40 -8.42
N THR A 551 16.67 2.16 -8.90
CA THR A 551 17.91 2.46 -8.20
C THR A 551 18.86 3.30 -9.07
N GLU A 552 19.78 4.04 -8.43
CA GLU A 552 20.85 4.74 -9.14
C GLU A 552 21.95 3.76 -9.63
N PRO A 553 22.73 4.11 -10.67
CA PRO A 553 23.69 3.19 -11.31
C PRO A 553 24.78 2.61 -10.40
N HIS A 554 25.12 3.29 -9.29
CA HIS A 554 26.10 2.79 -8.33
C HIS A 554 25.53 1.73 -7.37
N ILE A 555 24.22 1.50 -7.37
CA ILE A 555 23.54 0.52 -6.51
C ILE A 555 23.35 -0.78 -7.30
N LEU A 556 24.18 -1.78 -6.97
CA LEU A 556 24.24 -3.06 -7.69
C LEU A 556 23.59 -4.19 -6.88
N TRP A 557 22.27 -4.11 -6.68
CA TRP A 557 21.53 -5.10 -5.89
C TRP A 557 21.07 -6.31 -6.72
N PRO A 558 21.18 -7.55 -6.20
CA PRO A 558 20.74 -8.76 -6.87
C PRO A 558 19.22 -8.97 -6.76
N LEU A 559 18.42 -8.01 -7.27
CA LEU A 559 16.96 -7.99 -7.10
C LEU A 559 16.22 -9.20 -7.69
N ALA A 560 16.82 -9.87 -8.68
CA ALA A 560 16.29 -11.12 -9.23
C ALA A 560 16.25 -12.27 -8.20
N ALA A 561 17.10 -12.22 -7.16
CA ALA A 561 17.13 -13.20 -6.08
C ALA A 561 16.18 -12.86 -4.92
N VAL A 562 15.55 -11.69 -4.94
CA VAL A 562 14.58 -11.28 -3.91
C VAL A 562 13.27 -12.03 -4.15
N GLU A 563 12.96 -12.96 -3.26
CA GLU A 563 11.74 -13.77 -3.33
C GLU A 563 10.55 -13.15 -2.55
N ARG A 564 10.81 -12.17 -1.69
CA ARG A 564 9.82 -11.48 -0.85
C ARG A 564 10.38 -10.18 -0.29
N ALA A 565 9.51 -9.33 0.25
CA ALA A 565 9.84 -8.02 0.82
C ALA A 565 10.98 -8.01 1.85
N SER A 566 11.11 -9.05 2.68
CA SER A 566 12.22 -9.15 3.64
C SER A 566 13.61 -9.24 3.00
N GLY A 567 13.71 -9.69 1.74
CA GLY A 567 14.96 -9.64 0.99
C GLY A 567 15.46 -8.21 0.75
N ILE A 568 14.55 -7.23 0.64
CA ILE A 568 14.89 -5.82 0.46
C ILE A 568 15.52 -5.24 1.72
N TYR A 569 15.02 -5.61 2.91
CA TYR A 569 15.59 -5.18 4.19
C TYR A 569 17.09 -5.49 4.28
N HIS A 570 17.49 -6.72 3.93
CA HIS A 570 18.89 -7.13 3.97
C HIS A 570 19.79 -6.32 3.03
N LEU A 571 19.26 -5.88 1.88
CA LEU A 571 19.99 -5.03 0.95
C LEU A 571 20.22 -3.63 1.53
N PHE A 572 19.23 -3.06 2.22
CA PHE A 572 19.38 -1.78 2.91
C PHE A 572 20.33 -1.87 4.10
N THR A 573 20.19 -2.88 4.96
CA THR A 573 21.04 -3.02 6.14
C THR A 573 22.50 -3.25 5.77
N GLN A 574 22.77 -3.99 4.70
CA GLN A 574 24.12 -4.17 4.15
C GLN A 574 24.67 -2.86 3.54
N GLN A 575 23.88 -2.15 2.73
CA GLN A 575 24.32 -0.93 2.03
C GLN A 575 24.64 0.22 3.00
N TYR A 576 23.85 0.38 4.06
CA TYR A 576 23.95 1.52 4.98
C TYR A 576 24.55 1.16 6.35
N GLY A 577 25.00 -0.08 6.54
CA GLY A 577 25.68 -0.54 7.75
C GLY A 577 24.80 -0.49 9.00
N MET A 578 23.57 -1.02 8.88
CA MET A 578 22.54 -0.99 9.94
C MET A 578 22.43 -2.29 10.74
N ALA A 579 23.38 -3.22 10.56
CA ALA A 579 23.41 -4.51 11.25
C ALA A 579 23.59 -4.37 12.77
#